data_AF-A0A938E0M1-F1
#
_entry.id   AF-A0A938E0M1-F1
#
_cell.length_a   1.000
_cell.length_b   1.000
_cell.length_c   1.000
_cell.angle_alpha   90.00
_cell.angle_beta   90.00
_cell.angle_gamma   90.00
#
_symmetry.space_group_name_H-M   'P 1'
#
loop_
_entity.id
_entity.type
_entity.pdbx_description
1 polymer ?
#
loop_
_entity_poly.entity_id
_entity_poly.type
_entity_poly.pdbx_seq_one_letter_code
_entity_poly.pdbx_strand_id
1 'polypeptide(L)'
;MNRTRRVAIGLTAVLASAGLFLGGATGAQAHDRGDGPLSALVTNGTLTSAELTAVKDALRSAHESGRAEHVAEKKAARTAALAPLVAKGTLTQGQADAIASAERGDIRDLVREWPTVTREKWRAVHDALKSGRSELRNEHRAEKVADLTAALSALVTKGTLTQAKADAVKAALADRLGRDGRKPGKGPRGAIR
;
A
#
# COMPACT_ATOMS: atom_id res chain seq x y z
N MET A 1 3.89 2.62 25.02
CA MET A 1 4.72 1.41 25.20
C MET A 1 5.24 0.99 23.83
N ASN A 2 6.46 1.38 23.48
CA ASN A 2 7.05 1.08 22.16
C ASN A 2 7.59 -0.35 22.17
N ARG A 3 6.98 -1.26 21.40
CA ARG A 3 7.50 -2.62 21.20
C ARG A 3 8.50 -2.63 20.04
N THR A 4 9.77 -2.56 20.40
CA THR A 4 10.91 -2.77 19.50
C THR A 4 10.92 -4.25 19.08
N ARG A 5 10.51 -4.56 17.85
CA ARG A 5 10.70 -5.89 17.25
C ARG A 5 12.19 -6.02 16.87
N ARG A 6 12.98 -6.67 17.73
CA ARG A 6 14.35 -7.08 17.41
C ARG A 6 14.30 -8.45 16.73
N VAL A 7 14.59 -8.48 15.43
CA VAL A 7 14.79 -9.72 14.68
C VAL A 7 16.29 -10.02 14.71
N ALA A 8 16.68 -10.99 15.53
CA ALA A 8 18.03 -11.55 15.52
C ALA A 8 18.03 -12.73 14.54
N ILE A 9 18.71 -12.58 13.40
CA ILE A 9 19.03 -13.68 12.49
C ILE A 9 20.54 -13.85 12.53
N GLY A 10 20.98 -14.98 13.06
CA GLY A 10 22.38 -15.34 13.22
C GLY A 10 23.09 -15.37 11.87
N LEU A 11 24.23 -14.68 11.82
CA LEU A 11 25.15 -14.62 10.69
C LEU A 11 26.01 -15.89 10.68
N THR A 12 25.88 -16.71 9.66
CA THR A 12 26.98 -17.56 9.18
C THR A 12 27.47 -16.97 7.87
N ALA A 13 28.58 -16.24 7.95
CA ALA A 13 29.28 -15.68 6.80
C ALA A 13 30.01 -16.81 6.06
N VAL A 14 29.57 -17.12 4.84
CA VAL A 14 30.39 -17.84 3.86
C VAL A 14 30.80 -16.82 2.80
N LEU A 15 32.07 -16.44 2.85
CA LEU A 15 32.75 -15.69 1.80
C LEU A 15 32.92 -16.60 0.58
N ALA A 16 32.36 -16.20 -0.56
CA ALA A 16 32.79 -16.68 -1.86
C ALA A 16 32.85 -15.50 -2.84
N SER A 17 34.06 -15.16 -3.21
CA SER A 17 34.45 -14.18 -4.20
C SER A 17 34.20 -14.63 -5.64
N ALA A 18 34.10 -13.64 -6.53
CA ALA A 18 34.39 -13.66 -7.97
C ALA A 18 33.31 -14.14 -8.96
N GLY A 19 33.14 -13.36 -10.03
CA GLY A 19 32.44 -13.80 -11.24
C GLY A 19 31.96 -12.67 -12.16
N LEU A 20 32.91 -11.96 -12.80
CA LEU A 20 32.65 -11.24 -14.05
C LEU A 20 32.09 -12.24 -15.07
N PHE A 21 30.83 -12.14 -15.46
CA PHE A 21 30.28 -12.86 -16.62
C PHE A 21 29.94 -11.88 -17.73
N LEU A 22 30.83 -11.84 -18.72
CA LEU A 22 30.52 -11.53 -20.11
C LEU A 22 29.64 -12.65 -20.67
N GLY A 23 28.63 -12.28 -21.47
CA GLY A 23 28.10 -13.16 -22.51
C GLY A 23 26.62 -13.51 -22.40
N GLY A 24 25.85 -12.94 -23.32
CA GLY A 24 24.65 -13.56 -23.89
C GLY A 24 23.38 -13.47 -23.06
N ALA A 25 22.52 -12.51 -23.38
CA ALA A 25 21.10 -12.66 -23.12
C ALA A 25 20.33 -12.36 -24.40
N THR A 26 20.03 -13.44 -25.10
CA THR A 26 18.90 -13.61 -26.01
C THR A 26 17.73 -12.75 -25.52
N GLY A 27 17.24 -11.87 -26.39
CA GLY A 27 16.03 -11.08 -26.15
C GLY A 27 14.84 -12.01 -26.00
N ALA A 28 14.58 -12.46 -24.78
CA ALA A 28 13.29 -13.02 -24.40
C ALA A 28 12.36 -11.82 -24.19
N GLN A 29 11.62 -11.50 -25.26
CA GLN A 29 10.52 -10.55 -25.25
C GLN A 29 9.55 -10.94 -24.13
N ALA A 30 9.62 -10.24 -23.00
CA ALA A 30 8.57 -10.25 -22.01
C ALA A 30 7.44 -9.36 -22.54
N HIS A 31 6.43 -10.04 -23.08
CA HIS A 31 5.25 -9.46 -23.70
C HIS A 31 4.46 -8.60 -22.69
N ASP A 32 4.44 -7.30 -22.99
CA ASP A 32 3.44 -6.28 -22.74
C ASP A 32 2.20 -6.74 -21.94
N ARG A 33 2.24 -6.54 -20.62
CA ARG A 33 1.05 -6.46 -19.75
C ARG A 33 1.30 -5.40 -18.69
N GLY A 34 1.13 -4.14 -19.08
CA GLY A 34 1.05 -2.98 -18.18
C GLY A 34 2.34 -2.73 -17.41
N ASP A 35 3.32 -2.11 -18.07
CA ASP A 35 4.62 -1.77 -17.50
C ASP A 35 4.49 -0.88 -16.26
N GLY A 36 4.51 -1.54 -15.10
CA GLY A 36 4.76 -0.87 -13.84
C GLY A 36 6.17 -0.27 -13.83
N PRO A 37 6.47 0.67 -12.93
CA PRO A 37 7.75 1.39 -12.87
C PRO A 37 8.97 0.45 -12.71
N LEU A 38 8.77 -0.77 -12.20
CA LEU A 38 9.82 -1.77 -12.06
C LEU A 38 10.14 -2.52 -13.35
N SER A 39 9.20 -2.64 -14.28
CA SER A 39 9.45 -3.26 -15.59
C SER A 39 10.35 -2.39 -16.45
N ALA A 40 10.19 -1.06 -16.39
CA ALA A 40 11.08 -0.12 -17.06
C ALA A 40 12.55 -0.25 -16.60
N LEU A 41 12.79 -0.60 -15.32
CA LEU A 41 14.15 -0.86 -14.83
C LEU A 41 14.78 -2.11 -15.43
N VAL A 42 13.97 -3.11 -15.81
CA VAL A 42 14.46 -4.29 -16.54
C VAL A 42 14.75 -3.95 -17.99
N THR A 43 13.86 -3.23 -18.65
CA THR A 43 14.06 -2.76 -20.03
C THR A 43 15.32 -1.88 -20.16
N ASN A 44 15.59 -1.04 -19.16
CA ASN A 44 16.79 -0.20 -19.11
C ASN A 44 18.06 -0.97 -18.70
N GLY A 45 17.99 -2.29 -18.49
CA GLY A 45 19.12 -3.13 -18.06
C GLY A 45 19.60 -2.87 -16.63
N THR A 46 18.87 -2.08 -15.85
CA THR A 46 19.22 -1.79 -14.45
C THR A 46 18.95 -3.00 -13.55
N LEU A 47 17.89 -3.74 -13.84
CA LEU A 47 17.53 -5.00 -13.17
C LEU A 47 17.50 -6.15 -14.18
N THR A 48 17.83 -7.35 -13.71
CA THR A 48 17.52 -8.58 -14.44
C THR A 48 16.10 -9.05 -14.13
N SER A 49 15.55 -9.93 -14.95
CA SER A 49 14.22 -10.53 -14.73
C SER A 49 14.16 -11.33 -13.41
N ALA A 50 15.26 -11.97 -13.02
CA ALA A 50 15.36 -12.70 -11.75
C ALA A 50 15.33 -11.72 -10.55
N GLU A 51 16.07 -10.61 -10.63
CA GLU A 51 16.06 -9.55 -9.62
C GLU A 51 14.67 -8.89 -9.49
N LEU A 52 13.99 -8.64 -10.61
CA LEU A 52 12.62 -8.12 -10.60
C LEU A 52 11.65 -9.06 -9.88
N THR A 53 11.79 -10.36 -10.10
CA THR A 53 10.96 -11.37 -9.44
C THR A 53 11.20 -11.37 -7.93
N ALA A 54 12.47 -11.38 -7.52
CA ALA A 54 12.83 -11.31 -6.10
C ALA A 54 12.30 -10.02 -5.43
N VAL A 55 12.35 -8.87 -6.11
CA VAL A 55 11.75 -7.62 -5.64
C VAL A 55 10.24 -7.75 -5.49
N LYS A 56 9.53 -8.28 -6.50
CA LYS A 56 8.08 -8.46 -6.45
C LYS A 56 7.64 -9.39 -5.31
N ASP A 57 8.38 -10.46 -5.09
CA ASP A 57 8.07 -11.43 -4.03
C ASP A 57 8.35 -10.85 -2.64
N ALA A 58 9.46 -10.13 -2.46
CA ALA A 58 9.76 -9.43 -1.20
C ALA A 58 8.69 -8.37 -0.88
N LEU A 59 8.25 -7.60 -1.89
CA LEU A 59 7.16 -6.62 -1.75
C LEU A 59 5.84 -7.28 -1.41
N ARG A 60 5.50 -8.41 -2.05
CA ARG A 60 4.28 -9.16 -1.76
C ARG A 60 4.29 -9.69 -0.34
N SER A 61 5.39 -10.30 0.08
CA SER A 61 5.54 -10.85 1.43
C SER A 61 5.42 -9.76 2.50
N ALA A 62 6.07 -8.61 2.30
CA ALA A 62 5.91 -7.45 3.18
C ALA A 62 4.42 -7.02 3.28
N HIS A 63 3.74 -6.91 2.14
CA HIS A 63 2.33 -6.53 2.09
C HIS A 63 1.39 -7.56 2.76
N GLU A 64 1.67 -8.86 2.60
CA GLU A 64 0.88 -9.92 3.23
C GLU A 64 1.07 -9.93 4.75
N SER A 65 2.29 -9.73 5.23
CA SER A 65 2.59 -9.72 6.67
C SER A 65 1.85 -8.61 7.42
N GLY A 66 1.65 -7.44 6.81
CA GLY A 66 0.91 -6.32 7.39
C GLY A 66 -0.59 -6.32 7.12
N ARG A 67 -1.13 -7.30 6.36
CA ARG A 67 -2.52 -7.23 5.89
C ARG A 67 -3.54 -7.33 7.02
N ALA A 68 -3.33 -8.24 7.97
CA ALA A 68 -4.23 -8.45 9.09
C ALA A 68 -4.23 -7.24 10.05
N GLU A 69 -3.04 -6.73 10.36
CA GLU A 69 -2.85 -5.51 11.16
C GLU A 69 -3.55 -4.31 10.48
N HIS A 70 -3.36 -4.14 9.16
CA HIS A 70 -4.01 -3.08 8.40
C HIS A 70 -5.55 -3.15 8.40
N VAL A 71 -6.12 -4.37 8.34
CA VAL A 71 -7.57 -4.55 8.44
C VAL A 71 -8.07 -4.14 9.83
N ALA A 72 -7.35 -4.51 10.88
CA ALA A 72 -7.68 -4.15 12.26
C ALA A 72 -7.58 -2.63 12.49
N GLU A 73 -6.50 -2.00 12.04
CA GLU A 73 -6.30 -0.54 12.11
C GLU A 73 -7.38 0.23 11.36
N LYS A 74 -7.72 -0.22 10.15
CA LYS A 74 -8.80 0.39 9.37
C LYS A 74 -10.14 0.28 10.09
N LYS A 75 -10.42 -0.83 10.76
CA LYS A 75 -11.62 -0.99 11.59
C LYS A 75 -11.57 -0.02 12.78
N ALA A 76 -10.45 0.03 13.51
CA ALA A 76 -10.26 0.93 14.64
C ALA A 76 -10.42 2.41 14.26
N ALA A 77 -9.82 2.85 13.15
CA ALA A 77 -9.95 4.20 12.64
C ALA A 77 -11.40 4.55 12.24
N ARG A 78 -12.15 3.59 11.69
CA ARG A 78 -13.59 3.77 11.42
C ARG A 78 -14.38 3.91 12.71
N THR A 79 -14.15 3.04 13.68
CA THR A 79 -14.80 3.11 14.99
C THR A 79 -14.52 4.46 15.67
N ALA A 80 -13.27 4.91 15.68
CA ALA A 80 -12.89 6.21 16.23
C ALA A 80 -13.57 7.37 15.50
N ALA A 81 -13.65 7.32 14.17
CA ALA A 81 -14.32 8.35 13.37
C ALA A 81 -15.85 8.40 13.62
N LEU A 82 -16.47 7.27 13.95
CA LEU A 82 -17.92 7.18 14.20
C LEU A 82 -18.31 7.51 15.65
N ALA A 83 -17.40 7.34 16.61
CA ALA A 83 -17.61 7.68 18.03
C ALA A 83 -18.25 9.07 18.28
N PRO A 84 -17.81 10.18 17.63
CA PRO A 84 -18.44 11.49 17.84
C PRO A 84 -19.88 11.57 17.30
N LEU A 85 -20.26 10.74 16.33
CA LEU A 85 -21.64 10.68 15.82
C LEU A 85 -22.55 9.89 16.76
N VAL A 86 -22.02 8.88 17.44
CA VAL A 86 -22.74 8.16 18.50
C VAL A 86 -22.97 9.08 19.70
N ALA A 87 -21.95 9.81 20.15
CA ALA A 87 -22.06 10.75 21.26
C ALA A 87 -23.09 11.87 21.01
N LYS A 88 -23.24 12.30 19.75
CA LYS A 88 -24.25 13.29 19.33
C LYS A 88 -25.67 12.72 19.15
N GLY A 89 -25.84 11.41 19.32
CA GLY A 89 -27.12 10.73 19.05
C GLY A 89 -27.47 10.65 17.57
N THR A 90 -26.54 11.00 16.68
CA THR A 90 -26.73 10.92 15.22
C THR A 90 -26.82 9.46 14.77
N LEU A 91 -26.05 8.58 15.42
CA LEU A 91 -26.05 7.12 15.25
C LEU A 91 -26.28 6.42 16.58
N THR A 92 -26.87 5.23 16.54
CA THR A 92 -26.83 4.28 17.65
C THR A 92 -25.50 3.51 17.63
N GLN A 93 -25.13 2.91 18.77
CA GLN A 93 -23.92 2.09 18.84
C GLN A 93 -23.96 0.92 17.85
N GLY A 94 -25.10 0.22 17.74
CA GLY A 94 -25.27 -0.88 16.79
C GLY A 94 -25.13 -0.44 15.32
N GLN A 95 -25.55 0.79 15.00
CA GLN A 95 -25.34 1.36 13.67
C GLN A 95 -23.86 1.63 13.40
N ALA A 96 -23.14 2.20 14.38
CA ALA A 96 -21.71 2.45 14.25
C ALA A 96 -20.91 1.15 14.09
N ASP A 97 -21.24 0.10 14.85
CA ASP A 97 -20.57 -1.20 14.79
C ASP A 97 -20.79 -1.91 13.46
N ALA A 98 -22.01 -1.84 12.92
CA ALA A 98 -22.34 -2.41 11.62
C ALA A 98 -21.60 -1.67 10.48
N ILE A 99 -21.50 -0.34 10.53
CA ILE A 99 -20.69 0.43 9.56
C ILE A 99 -19.19 0.15 9.69
N ALA A 100 -18.68 0.01 10.92
CA ALA A 100 -17.28 -0.29 11.17
C ALA A 100 -16.90 -1.66 10.58
N SER A 101 -17.83 -2.62 10.63
CA SER A 101 -17.62 -4.00 10.17
C SER A 101 -17.96 -4.22 8.68
N ALA A 102 -18.78 -3.36 8.07
CA ALA A 102 -19.21 -3.49 6.68
C ALA A 102 -18.09 -3.25 5.65
N GLU A 103 -18.08 -4.04 4.58
CA GLU A 103 -17.23 -3.76 3.43
C GLU A 103 -17.75 -2.56 2.62
N ARG A 104 -16.91 -2.05 1.71
CA ARG A 104 -17.17 -0.75 1.06
C ARG A 104 -18.44 -0.76 0.17
N GLY A 105 -18.85 -1.93 -0.32
CA GLY A 105 -20.11 -2.15 -1.02
C GLY A 105 -21.30 -2.15 -0.04
N ASP A 106 -21.18 -2.96 1.01
CA ASP A 106 -22.23 -3.25 1.96
C ASP A 106 -22.72 -2.04 2.75
N ILE A 107 -21.84 -1.06 3.04
CA ILE A 107 -22.25 0.17 3.76
C ILE A 107 -23.43 0.86 3.05
N ARG A 108 -23.48 0.82 1.72
CA ARG A 108 -24.52 1.51 0.96
C ARG A 108 -25.87 0.78 1.05
N ASP A 109 -25.84 -0.53 1.18
CA ASP A 109 -27.02 -1.40 1.30
C ASP A 109 -27.52 -1.43 2.74
N LEU A 110 -26.60 -1.53 3.70
CA LEU A 110 -26.86 -1.43 5.14
C LEU A 110 -27.59 -0.12 5.51
N VAL A 111 -27.26 0.97 4.83
CA VAL A 111 -27.89 2.28 5.03
C VAL A 111 -29.27 2.37 4.38
N ARG A 112 -29.54 1.65 3.28
CA ARG A 112 -30.90 1.59 2.68
C ARG A 112 -31.88 0.86 3.58
N GLU A 113 -31.38 -0.08 4.37
CA GLU A 113 -32.16 -0.89 5.29
C GLU A 113 -32.55 -0.13 6.57
N TRP A 114 -31.99 1.06 6.80
CA TRP A 114 -32.33 1.89 7.96
C TRP A 114 -33.42 2.91 7.60
N PRO A 115 -34.68 2.72 8.05
CA PRO A 115 -35.81 3.57 7.67
C PRO A 115 -35.71 5.03 8.16
N THR A 116 -34.75 5.36 9.03
CA THR A 116 -34.62 6.66 9.72
C THR A 116 -33.35 7.45 9.39
N VAL A 117 -32.56 7.02 8.39
CA VAL A 117 -31.34 7.75 7.99
C VAL A 117 -31.69 8.90 7.05
N THR A 118 -31.57 10.12 7.55
CA THR A 118 -31.66 11.31 6.70
C THR A 118 -30.39 11.49 5.86
N ARG A 119 -30.51 12.21 4.75
CA ARG A 119 -29.37 12.58 3.89
C ARG A 119 -28.26 13.31 4.67
N GLU A 120 -28.62 14.03 5.73
CA GLU A 120 -27.68 14.72 6.62
C GLU A 120 -26.89 13.76 7.50
N LYS A 121 -27.56 12.77 8.12
CA LYS A 121 -26.87 11.70 8.87
C LYS A 121 -25.87 10.96 7.97
N TRP A 122 -26.24 10.70 6.71
CA TRP A 122 -25.34 10.08 5.76
C TRP A 122 -24.12 10.95 5.40
N ARG A 123 -24.32 12.26 5.19
CA ARG A 123 -23.21 13.19 4.96
C ARG A 123 -22.25 13.19 6.14
N ALA A 124 -22.77 13.26 7.37
CA ALA A 124 -21.96 13.23 8.57
C ALA A 124 -21.13 11.94 8.69
N VAL A 125 -21.73 10.77 8.40
CA VAL A 125 -21.03 9.47 8.35
C VAL A 125 -19.96 9.45 7.26
N HIS A 126 -20.31 9.89 6.05
CA HIS A 126 -19.37 9.94 4.93
C HIS A 126 -18.17 10.83 5.24
N ASP A 127 -18.41 12.01 5.81
CA ASP A 127 -17.37 12.99 6.12
C ASP A 127 -16.48 12.50 7.26
N ALA A 128 -17.05 11.94 8.32
CA ALA A 128 -16.31 11.29 9.39
C ALA A 128 -15.41 10.15 8.85
N LEU A 129 -15.97 9.25 8.05
CA LEU A 129 -15.21 8.15 7.42
C LEU A 129 -14.16 8.63 6.42
N LYS A 130 -14.38 9.78 5.77
CA LYS A 130 -13.41 10.39 4.85
C LYS A 130 -12.25 11.00 5.62
N SER A 131 -12.53 11.69 6.71
CA SER A 131 -11.54 12.32 7.59
C SER A 131 -10.68 11.26 8.29
N GLY A 132 -11.28 10.29 8.98
CA GLY A 132 -10.51 9.23 9.65
C GLY A 132 -9.66 8.40 8.67
N ARG A 133 -10.13 8.22 7.42
CA ARG A 133 -9.31 7.59 6.37
C ARG A 133 -8.18 8.49 5.87
N SER A 134 -8.35 9.81 5.94
CA SER A 134 -7.29 10.74 5.55
C SER A 134 -6.13 10.69 6.52
N GLU A 135 -6.44 10.63 7.80
CA GLU A 135 -5.46 10.49 8.88
C GLU A 135 -4.72 9.15 8.76
N LEU A 136 -5.45 8.03 8.70
CA LEU A 136 -4.86 6.70 8.52
C LEU A 136 -4.00 6.59 7.25
N ARG A 137 -4.37 7.29 6.16
CA ARG A 137 -3.57 7.25 4.91
C ARG A 137 -2.19 7.90 5.05
N ASN A 138 -2.07 8.94 5.88
CA ASN A 138 -0.79 9.64 6.04
C ASN A 138 0.17 8.79 6.86
N GLU A 139 -0.32 8.20 7.95
CA GLU A 139 0.44 7.29 8.82
C GLU A 139 0.88 6.05 8.03
N HIS A 140 -0.06 5.40 7.34
CA HIS A 140 0.21 4.18 6.59
C HIS A 140 1.14 4.38 5.39
N ARG A 141 1.24 5.62 4.85
CA ARG A 141 2.21 5.91 3.79
C ARG A 141 3.64 5.86 4.31
N ALA A 142 3.89 6.30 5.55
CA ALA A 142 5.21 6.24 6.15
C ALA A 142 5.62 4.79 6.43
N GLU A 143 4.70 3.99 6.96
CA GLU A 143 4.91 2.55 7.21
C GLU A 143 5.24 1.79 5.93
N LYS A 144 4.46 1.99 4.87
CA LYS A 144 4.74 1.36 3.57
C LYS A 144 6.13 1.70 3.05
N VAL A 145 6.58 2.94 3.21
CA VAL A 145 7.92 3.35 2.79
C VAL A 145 8.99 2.66 3.65
N ALA A 146 8.74 2.50 4.95
CA ALA A 146 9.63 1.76 5.85
C ALA A 146 9.72 0.27 5.48
N ASP A 147 8.59 -0.39 5.23
CA ASP A 147 8.52 -1.81 4.84
C ASP A 147 9.22 -2.06 3.49
N LEU A 148 8.96 -1.18 2.52
CA LEU A 148 9.65 -1.22 1.22
C LEU A 148 11.17 -1.06 1.39
N THR A 149 11.59 -0.15 2.27
CA THR A 149 13.01 0.08 2.54
C THR A 149 13.64 -1.15 3.19
N ALA A 150 12.98 -1.75 4.18
CA ALA A 150 13.46 -2.95 4.85
C ALA A 150 13.55 -4.15 3.90
N ALA A 151 12.54 -4.36 3.05
CA ALA A 151 12.53 -5.43 2.05
C ALA A 151 13.69 -5.29 1.05
N LEU A 152 13.96 -4.07 0.58
CA LEU A 152 15.07 -3.80 -0.34
C LEU A 152 16.43 -3.98 0.35
N SER A 153 16.59 -3.51 1.59
CA SER A 153 17.81 -3.74 2.37
C SER A 153 18.10 -5.23 2.57
N ALA A 154 17.07 -6.05 2.82
CA ALA A 154 17.26 -7.49 2.94
C ALA A 154 17.74 -8.15 1.63
N LEU A 155 17.29 -7.67 0.46
CA LEU A 155 17.77 -8.14 -0.83
C LEU A 155 19.21 -7.71 -1.12
N VAL A 156 19.62 -6.52 -0.67
CA VAL A 156 21.01 -6.06 -0.76
C VAL A 156 21.93 -6.92 0.11
N THR A 157 21.55 -7.17 1.36
CA THR A 157 22.33 -8.03 2.28
C THR A 157 22.49 -9.45 1.76
N LYS A 158 21.47 -9.99 1.07
CA LYS A 158 21.52 -11.30 0.42
C LYS A 158 22.39 -11.33 -0.85
N GLY A 159 22.90 -10.18 -1.29
CA GLY A 159 23.66 -10.05 -2.54
C GLY A 159 22.79 -10.18 -3.79
N THR A 160 21.46 -10.26 -3.66
CA THR A 160 20.52 -10.34 -4.79
C THR A 160 20.44 -9.01 -5.52
N LEU A 161 20.62 -7.89 -4.83
CA LEU A 161 20.68 -6.55 -5.41
C LEU A 161 21.96 -5.85 -4.98
N THR A 162 22.46 -4.96 -5.83
CA THR A 162 23.43 -3.95 -5.40
C THR A 162 22.71 -2.77 -4.76
N GLN A 163 23.43 -1.99 -3.95
CA GLN A 163 22.91 -0.77 -3.35
C GLN A 163 22.33 0.19 -4.41
N ALA A 164 23.04 0.38 -5.52
CA ALA A 164 22.60 1.21 -6.63
C ALA A 164 21.28 0.72 -7.26
N LYS A 165 21.10 -0.60 -7.41
CA LYS A 165 19.84 -1.18 -7.92
C LYS A 165 18.69 -1.00 -6.93
N ALA A 166 18.94 -1.18 -5.64
CA ALA A 166 17.93 -0.94 -4.60
C ALA A 166 17.48 0.53 -4.58
N ASP A 167 18.40 1.48 -4.77
CA ASP A 167 18.07 2.90 -4.78
C ASP A 167 17.31 3.31 -6.06
N ALA A 168 17.63 2.71 -7.21
CA ALA A 168 16.84 2.87 -8.44
C ALA A 168 15.38 2.37 -8.27
N VAL A 169 15.20 1.23 -7.58
CA VAL A 169 13.87 0.69 -7.25
C VAL A 169 13.10 1.64 -6.31
N LYS A 170 13.76 2.18 -5.27
CA LYS A 170 13.14 3.16 -4.37
C LYS A 170 12.68 4.41 -5.14
N ALA A 171 13.53 4.95 -6.01
CA ALA A 171 13.22 6.12 -6.82
C ALA A 171 11.99 5.87 -7.73
N ALA A 172 11.97 4.73 -8.42
CA ALA A 172 10.87 4.34 -9.30
C ALA A 172 9.53 4.18 -8.54
N LEU A 173 9.56 3.63 -7.32
CA LEU A 173 8.39 3.51 -6.46
C LEU A 173 7.94 4.85 -5.85
N ALA A 174 8.88 5.70 -5.46
CA ALA A 174 8.61 7.04 -4.92
C ALA A 174 7.94 7.93 -5.98
N ASP A 175 8.41 7.89 -7.22
CA ASP A 175 7.80 8.62 -8.35
C ASP A 175 6.34 8.18 -8.57
N ARG A 176 6.07 6.87 -8.54
CA ARG A 176 4.70 6.35 -8.63
C ARG A 176 3.82 6.86 -7.49
N LEU A 177 4.33 6.84 -6.25
CA LEU A 177 3.60 7.34 -5.08
C LEU A 177 3.39 8.87 -5.13
N GLY A 178 4.26 9.61 -5.81
CA GLY A 178 4.09 11.03 -6.09
C GLY A 178 3.02 11.30 -7.15
N ARG A 179 2.97 10.47 -8.21
CA ARG A 179 1.93 10.51 -9.24
C ARG A 179 0.54 10.15 -8.71
N ASP A 180 0.42 9.14 -7.85
CA ASP A 180 -0.85 8.75 -7.23
C ASP A 180 -1.42 9.82 -6.27
N GLY A 181 -0.57 10.68 -5.70
CA GLY A 181 -0.99 11.84 -4.90
C GLY A 181 -1.57 12.98 -5.75
N ARG A 182 -1.20 13.05 -7.03
CA ARG A 182 -1.70 14.01 -8.00
C ARG A 182 -2.91 13.38 -8.71
N LYS A 183 -4.06 13.27 -8.01
CA LYS A 183 -5.30 12.82 -8.65
C LYS A 183 -5.47 13.58 -9.97
N PRO A 184 -5.70 12.93 -11.12
CA PRO A 184 -6.19 13.64 -12.29
C PRO A 184 -7.49 14.29 -11.85
N GLY A 185 -7.47 15.62 -11.79
CA GLY A 185 -8.67 16.41 -11.57
C GLY A 185 -9.70 15.89 -12.54
N LYS A 186 -10.91 15.65 -12.02
CA LYS A 186 -12.07 15.39 -12.85
C LYS A 186 -12.17 16.58 -13.79
N GLY A 187 -11.68 16.42 -15.02
CA GLY A 187 -11.77 17.44 -16.06
C GLY A 187 -13.23 17.85 -16.20
N PRO A 188 -13.50 19.12 -16.57
CA PRO A 188 -14.86 19.59 -16.77
C PRO A 188 -15.54 18.61 -17.72
N ARG A 189 -16.64 18.00 -17.24
CA ARG A 189 -17.48 17.17 -18.10
C ARG A 189 -17.88 18.04 -19.28
N GLY A 190 -17.44 17.63 -20.46
CA GLY A 190 -17.69 18.34 -21.71
C GLY A 190 -19.13 18.81 -21.74
N ALA A 191 -19.30 20.12 -21.91
CA ALA A 191 -20.52 20.67 -22.43
C ALA A 191 -20.72 20.01 -23.80
N ILE A 192 -21.61 19.02 -23.85
CA ILE A 192 -22.22 18.61 -25.11
C ILE A 192 -23.16 19.77 -25.43
N ARG A 193 -22.69 20.58 -26.38
CA ARG A 193 -23.43 21.67 -27.00
C ARG A 193 -24.30 21.09 -28.11
#